data_AF-A0A3M1ZZ89-F1
#
_entry.id   AF-A0A3M1ZZ89-F1
#
_cell.length_a   1.000
_cell.length_b   1.000
_cell.length_c   1.000
_cell.angle_alpha   90.00
_cell.angle_beta   90.00
_cell.angle_gamma   90.00
#
_symmetry.space_group_name_H-M   'P 1'
#
loop_
_entity.id
_entity.type
_entity.pdbx_description
1 polymer ?
#
loop_
_entity_poly.entity_id
_entity_poly.type
_entity_poly.pdbx_seq_one_letter_code
_entity_poly.pdbx_strand_id
1 'polypeptide(L)'
;MAPISRPIRASFGLILGAAAGVSLLTAIIPWVLGMVLSVDSLWIRLEVAGYMTLVAAIWGVLGAAVGAFPGPRSGSGLLGAAGLATGLTLARAVPDAHWTVVALGAATGLAYGSVGGFLVGRVLERSG
;
A
#
# COMPACT_ATOMS: atom_id res chain seq x y z
N MET A 1 16.35 21.77 15.10
CA MET A 1 16.81 20.68 14.21
C MET A 1 16.95 21.25 12.82
N ALA A 2 18.03 20.94 12.09
CA ALA A 2 18.19 21.42 10.71
C ALA A 2 17.18 20.72 9.78
N PRO A 3 16.60 21.42 8.79
CA PRO A 3 15.60 20.85 7.89
C PRO A 3 16.22 19.74 7.02
N ILE A 4 15.52 18.61 6.90
CA ILE A 4 16.00 17.47 6.09
C ILE A 4 15.92 17.84 4.61
N SER A 5 16.99 17.55 3.86
CA SER A 5 17.04 17.82 2.43
C SER A 5 16.00 17.01 1.65
N ARG A 6 15.47 17.59 0.56
CA ARG A 6 14.51 16.93 -0.35
C ARG A 6 14.92 15.50 -0.77
N PRO A 7 16.17 15.23 -1.20
CA PRO A 7 16.55 13.87 -1.62
C PRO A 7 16.46 12.87 -0.47
N ILE A 8 16.83 13.26 0.76
CA ILE A 8 16.75 12.36 1.92
C ILE A 8 15.28 12.01 2.21
N ARG A 9 14.37 12.99 2.18
CA ARG A 9 12.94 12.70 2.37
C ARG A 9 12.37 11.79 1.29
N ALA A 10 12.78 11.98 0.04
CA ALA A 10 12.35 11.11 -1.06
C ALA A 10 12.84 9.66 -0.85
N SER A 11 14.08 9.46 -0.41
CA SER A 11 14.60 8.13 -0.07
C SER A 11 13.84 7.50 1.11
N PHE A 12 13.54 8.26 2.16
CA PHE A 12 12.69 7.77 3.27
C PHE A 12 11.28 7.41 2.79
N GLY A 13 10.67 8.27 1.99
CA GLY A 13 9.38 8.00 1.36
C GLY A 13 9.40 6.72 0.52
N LEU A 14 10.47 6.48 -0.22
CA LEU A 14 10.65 5.26 -1.02
C LEU A 14 10.63 4.00 -0.15
N ILE A 15 11.43 4.00 0.92
CA ILE A 15 11.53 2.86 1.83
C ILE A 15 10.18 2.61 2.53
N LEU A 16 9.54 3.67 3.04
CA LEU A 16 8.26 3.58 3.73
C LEU A 16 7.14 3.11 2.78
N GLY A 17 7.11 3.65 1.56
CA GLY A 17 6.17 3.23 0.52
C GLY A 17 6.34 1.76 0.19
N ALA A 18 7.55 1.33 -0.16
CA ALA A 18 7.83 -0.06 -0.49
C ALA A 18 7.45 -1.02 0.65
N ALA A 19 7.81 -0.69 1.89
CA ALA A 19 7.45 -1.47 3.07
C ALA A 19 5.93 -1.55 3.29
N ALA A 20 5.20 -0.44 3.10
CA ALA A 20 3.75 -0.41 3.20
C ALA A 20 3.09 -1.29 2.12
N GLY A 21 3.57 -1.23 0.87
CA GLY A 21 3.08 -2.09 -0.20
C GLY A 21 3.29 -3.58 0.09
N VAL A 22 4.48 -3.95 0.54
CA VAL A 22 4.80 -5.34 0.93
C VAL A 22 3.93 -5.79 2.11
N SER A 23 3.71 -4.92 3.11
CA SER A 23 2.85 -5.19 4.27
C SER A 23 1.40 -5.42 3.87
N LEU A 24 0.85 -4.58 2.97
CA LEU A 24 -0.50 -4.75 2.45
C LEU A 24 -0.67 -6.11 1.76
N LEU A 25 0.28 -6.46 0.89
CA LEU A 25 0.28 -7.67 0.09
C LEU A 25 0.41 -8.94 0.94
N THR A 26 1.33 -8.94 1.91
CA THR A 26 1.72 -10.17 2.63
C THR A 26 0.93 -10.41 3.90
N ALA A 27 0.41 -9.36 4.53
CA ALA A 27 -0.27 -9.45 5.81
C ALA A 27 -1.74 -9.05 5.71
N ILE A 28 -2.01 -7.82 5.27
CA ILE A 28 -3.33 -7.22 5.42
C ILE A 28 -4.36 -7.87 4.50
N ILE A 29 -4.07 -7.99 3.20
CA ILE A 29 -5.03 -8.57 2.24
C ILE A 29 -5.29 -10.05 2.54
N PRO A 30 -4.27 -10.91 2.72
CA PRO A 30 -4.51 -12.32 3.07
C PRO A 30 -5.31 -12.48 4.37
N TRP A 31 -5.09 -11.61 5.36
CA TRP A 31 -5.82 -11.63 6.61
C TRP A 31 -7.29 -11.24 6.43
N VAL A 32 -7.58 -10.12 5.76
CA VAL A 32 -8.97 -9.68 5.53
C VAL A 32 -9.73 -10.69 4.67
N LEU A 33 -9.12 -11.17 3.59
CA LEU A 33 -9.76 -12.16 2.72
C LEU A 33 -9.95 -13.51 3.43
N GLY A 34 -8.97 -13.96 4.22
CA GLY A 34 -9.10 -15.18 5.01
C GLY A 34 -10.24 -15.10 6.03
N MET A 35 -10.44 -13.95 6.68
CA MET A 35 -11.55 -13.72 7.60
C MET A 35 -12.91 -13.76 6.93
N VAL A 36 -13.04 -13.16 5.74
CA VAL A 36 -14.34 -13.04 5.06
C VAL A 36 -14.70 -14.29 4.27
N LEU A 37 -13.72 -14.95 3.65
CA LEU A 37 -13.95 -16.11 2.79
C LEU A 37 -13.77 -17.44 3.51
N SER A 38 -13.31 -17.43 4.76
CA SER A 38 -12.95 -18.65 5.51
C SER A 38 -11.95 -19.53 4.74
N VAL A 39 -11.08 -18.90 3.93
CA VAL A 39 -10.02 -19.55 3.15
C VAL A 39 -8.70 -19.42 3.91
N ASP A 40 -7.84 -20.43 3.78
CA ASP A 40 -6.52 -20.38 4.38
C ASP A 40 -5.70 -19.21 3.83
N SER A 41 -5.30 -18.31 4.72
CA SER A 41 -4.45 -17.16 4.41
C SER A 41 -3.09 -17.55 3.84
N LEU A 42 -2.59 -18.77 4.11
CA LEU A 42 -1.34 -19.28 3.54
C LEU A 42 -1.45 -19.47 2.03
N TRP A 43 -2.57 -20.01 1.56
CA TRP A 43 -2.81 -20.20 0.12
C TRP A 43 -2.85 -18.85 -0.60
N ILE A 44 -3.57 -17.87 -0.05
CA ILE A 44 -3.63 -16.50 -0.60
C ILE A 44 -2.23 -15.87 -0.63
N ARG A 45 -1.41 -16.06 0.41
CA ARG A 45 -0.02 -15.54 0.45
C ARG A 45 0.84 -16.10 -0.67
N LEU A 46 0.71 -17.38 -1.00
CA LEU A 46 1.48 -18.03 -2.05
C LEU A 46 1.09 -17.49 -3.44
N GLU A 47 -0.21 -17.34 -3.70
CA GLU A 47 -0.72 -16.76 -4.95
C GLU A 47 -0.23 -15.33 -5.18
N VAL A 48 -0.17 -14.54 -4.10
CA VAL A 48 0.22 -13.12 -4.21
C VAL A 48 1.73 -12.88 -4.13
N ALA A 49 2.52 -13.89 -3.77
CA ALA A 49 3.97 -13.76 -3.57
C ALA A 49 4.70 -13.28 -4.83
N GLY A 50 4.26 -13.72 -6.01
CA GLY A 50 4.83 -13.32 -7.31
C GLY A 50 4.73 -11.80 -7.59
N TYR A 51 3.81 -11.10 -6.93
CA TYR A 51 3.62 -9.66 -7.10
C TYR A 51 4.46 -8.81 -6.14
N MET A 52 5.19 -9.42 -5.19
CA MET A 52 5.90 -8.70 -4.12
C MET A 52 6.85 -7.62 -4.65
N THR A 53 7.71 -7.97 -5.61
CA THR A 53 8.70 -7.03 -6.17
C THR A 53 8.02 -5.87 -6.90
N LEU A 54 6.96 -6.17 -7.67
CA LEU A 54 6.22 -5.15 -8.42
C LEU A 54 5.49 -4.20 -7.46
N VAL A 55 4.79 -4.74 -6.46
CA VAL A 55 4.07 -3.95 -5.46
C VAL A 55 5.05 -3.09 -4.66
N ALA A 56 6.17 -3.65 -4.21
CA ALA A 56 7.21 -2.90 -3.51
C ALA A 56 7.75 -1.74 -4.37
N ALA A 57 8.01 -1.98 -5.65
CA ALA A 57 8.52 -0.96 -6.57
C ALA A 57 7.51 0.17 -6.80
N ILE A 58 6.24 -0.17 -7.13
CA ILE A 58 5.19 0.83 -7.38
C ILE A 58 4.96 1.68 -6.13
N TRP A 59 4.79 1.04 -4.98
CA TRP A 59 4.57 1.76 -3.73
C TRP A 59 5.79 2.55 -3.29
N GLY A 60 7.00 2.05 -3.55
CA GLY A 60 8.23 2.77 -3.29
C GLY A 60 8.33 4.04 -4.13
N VAL A 61 8.05 3.98 -5.44
CA VAL A 61 8.06 5.17 -6.30
C VAL A 61 7.02 6.19 -5.85
N LEU A 62 5.81 5.75 -5.50
CA LEU A 62 4.77 6.64 -5.01
C LEU A 62 5.11 7.23 -3.64
N GLY A 63 5.70 6.44 -2.74
CA GLY A 63 6.22 6.92 -1.47
C GLY A 63 7.34 7.96 -1.65
N ALA A 64 8.23 7.75 -2.62
CA ALA A 64 9.26 8.73 -2.99
C ALA A 64 8.63 10.05 -3.47
N ALA A 65 7.57 9.97 -4.28
CA ALA A 65 6.81 11.14 -4.72
C ALA A 65 6.15 11.87 -3.54
N VAL A 66 5.61 11.15 -2.55
CA VAL A 66 5.13 11.76 -1.29
C VAL A 66 6.28 12.44 -0.54
N GLY A 67 7.47 11.84 -0.50
CA GLY A 67 8.65 12.48 0.10
C GLY A 67 9.12 13.74 -0.63
N ALA A 68 8.98 13.78 -1.96
CA ALA A 68 9.27 14.96 -2.77
C ALA A 68 8.24 16.09 -2.53
N PHE A 69 6.96 15.73 -2.39
CA PHE A 69 5.83 16.64 -2.17
C PHE A 69 5.09 16.30 -0.87
N PRO A 70 5.71 16.53 0.30
CA PRO A 70 5.20 16.07 1.57
C PRO A 70 3.91 16.78 1.93
N GLY A 71 2.95 16.00 2.41
CA GLY A 71 1.68 16.51 2.88
C GLY A 71 0.70 15.36 3.14
N PRO A 72 -0.19 15.49 4.13
CA PRO A 72 -1.18 14.46 4.43
C PRO A 72 -2.11 14.16 3.25
N ARG A 73 -2.47 15.19 2.47
CA ARG A 73 -3.37 15.05 1.32
C ARG A 73 -2.68 14.36 0.14
N SER A 74 -1.45 14.73 -0.19
CA SER A 74 -0.68 14.07 -1.27
C SER A 74 -0.38 12.62 -0.90
N GLY A 75 0.03 12.39 0.36
CA GLY A 75 0.25 11.05 0.90
C GLY A 75 -0.98 10.15 0.79
N SER A 76 -2.11 10.60 1.34
CA SER A 76 -3.37 9.86 1.29
C SER A 76 -3.84 9.59 -0.14
N GLY A 77 -3.75 10.59 -1.04
CA GLY A 77 -4.14 10.42 -2.43
C GLY A 77 -3.28 9.41 -3.20
N LEU A 78 -1.95 9.58 -3.18
CA LEU A 78 -1.03 8.75 -3.95
C LEU A 78 -1.01 7.30 -3.46
N LEU A 79 -0.84 7.10 -2.15
CA LEU A 79 -0.77 5.76 -1.59
C LEU A 79 -2.17 5.13 -1.45
N GLY A 80 -3.23 5.93 -1.31
CA GLY A 80 -4.61 5.44 -1.42
C GLY A 80 -4.94 4.89 -2.81
N ALA A 81 -4.54 5.59 -3.87
CA ALA A 81 -4.67 5.09 -5.24
C ALA A 81 -3.86 3.81 -5.48
N ALA A 82 -2.63 3.74 -4.95
CA ALA A 82 -1.81 2.53 -4.97
C ALA A 82 -2.49 1.37 -4.25
N GLY A 83 -3.05 1.65 -3.07
CA GLY A 83 -3.90 0.77 -2.27
C GLY A 83 -5.04 0.18 -3.05
N LEU A 84 -5.86 1.05 -3.65
CA LEU A 84 -7.01 0.65 -4.46
C LEU A 84 -6.59 -0.26 -5.61
N ALA A 85 -5.56 0.13 -6.37
CA ALA A 85 -5.05 -0.64 -7.50
C ALA A 85 -4.54 -2.02 -7.04
N THR A 86 -3.75 -2.06 -5.97
CA THR A 86 -3.22 -3.31 -5.39
C THR A 86 -4.36 -4.23 -4.94
N GLY A 87 -5.34 -3.70 -4.22
CA GLY A 87 -6.52 -4.44 -3.78
C GLY A 87 -7.34 -5.02 -4.92
N LEU A 88 -7.57 -4.24 -5.98
CA LEU A 88 -8.27 -4.69 -7.19
C LEU A 88 -7.51 -5.81 -7.92
N THR A 89 -6.20 -5.64 -8.13
CA THR A 89 -5.38 -6.64 -8.83
C THR A 89 -5.36 -7.96 -8.08
N LEU A 90 -5.18 -7.93 -6.76
CA LEU A 90 -5.07 -9.15 -5.95
C LEU A 90 -6.40 -9.85 -5.78
N ALA A 91 -7.49 -9.12 -5.62
CA ALA A 91 -8.81 -9.74 -5.55
C ALA A 91 -9.23 -10.41 -6.87
N ARG A 92 -8.69 -9.95 -8.01
CA ARG A 92 -8.87 -10.64 -9.31
C ARG A 92 -7.98 -11.86 -9.51
N ALA A 93 -6.90 -11.99 -8.74
CA ALA A 93 -6.04 -13.18 -8.79
C ALA A 93 -6.69 -14.39 -8.11
N VAL A 94 -7.75 -14.18 -7.31
CA VAL A 94 -8.53 -15.26 -6.70
C VAL A 94 -9.49 -15.84 -7.75
N PRO A 95 -9.37 -17.14 -8.11
CA PRO A 95 -10.31 -17.80 -9.01
C PRO A 95 -11.74 -17.72 -8.44
N ASP A 96 -12.72 -17.50 -9.31
CA ASP A 96 -14.15 -17.40 -8.95
C ASP A 96 -14.49 -16.29 -7.93
N ALA A 97 -13.64 -15.26 -7.80
CA ALA A 97 -13.89 -14.14 -6.92
C ALA A 97 -15.22 -13.44 -7.25
N HIS A 98 -16.18 -13.55 -6.33
CA HIS A 98 -17.40 -12.75 -6.39
C HIS A 98 -17.08 -11.25 -6.33
N TRP A 99 -17.95 -10.42 -6.91
CA TRP A 99 -17.78 -8.96 -6.94
C TRP A 99 -17.58 -8.36 -5.54
N THR A 100 -18.15 -8.99 -4.51
CA THR A 100 -18.00 -8.60 -3.10
C THR A 100 -16.56 -8.72 -2.62
N VAL A 101 -15.83 -9.76 -3.05
CA VAL A 101 -14.41 -9.97 -2.75
C VAL A 101 -13.56 -8.89 -3.40
N VAL A 102 -13.86 -8.57 -4.66
CA VAL A 102 -13.18 -7.52 -5.41
C VAL A 102 -13.42 -6.15 -4.76
N ALA A 103 -14.66 -5.84 -4.41
CA ALA A 103 -15.02 -4.60 -3.73
C ALA A 103 -14.35 -4.50 -2.35
N LEU A 104 -14.32 -5.59 -1.58
CA LEU A 104 -13.67 -5.63 -0.27
C LEU A 104 -12.16 -5.45 -0.39
N GLY A 105 -11.49 -6.18 -1.28
CA GLY A 105 -10.06 -6.04 -1.53
C GLY A 105 -9.70 -4.61 -1.94
N ALA A 106 -10.48 -4.01 -2.85
CA ALA A 106 -10.35 -2.63 -3.27
C ALA A 106 -10.52 -1.64 -2.10
N ALA A 107 -11.56 -1.83 -1.28
CA ALA A 107 -11.85 -0.98 -0.13
C ALA A 107 -10.76 -1.09 0.96
N THR A 108 -10.31 -2.31 1.28
CA THR A 108 -9.21 -2.56 2.21
C THR A 108 -7.92 -1.93 1.72
N GLY A 109 -7.58 -2.13 0.45
CA GLY A 109 -6.41 -1.53 -0.17
C GLY A 109 -6.46 0.00 -0.12
N LEU A 110 -7.58 0.59 -0.55
CA LEU A 110 -7.80 2.04 -0.52
C LEU A 110 -7.68 2.59 0.92
N ALA A 111 -8.35 1.98 1.89
CA ALA A 111 -8.32 2.43 3.28
C ALA A 111 -6.91 2.34 3.87
N TYR A 112 -6.23 1.21 3.69
CA TYR A 112 -4.85 1.01 4.15
C TYR A 112 -3.90 2.03 3.51
N GLY A 113 -3.95 2.17 2.19
CA GLY A 113 -3.12 3.11 1.45
C GLY A 113 -3.39 4.57 1.81
N SER A 114 -4.65 4.94 2.00
CA SER A 114 -5.04 6.32 2.34
C SER A 114 -4.60 6.69 3.76
N VAL A 115 -4.81 5.80 4.73
CA VAL A 115 -4.43 6.04 6.14
C VAL A 115 -2.90 5.98 6.29
N GLY A 116 -2.25 4.95 5.74
CA GLY A 116 -0.80 4.83 5.75
C GLY A 116 -0.14 6.01 5.04
N GLY A 117 -0.68 6.41 3.88
CA GLY A 117 -0.21 7.56 3.13
C GLY A 117 -0.38 8.88 3.85
N PHE A 118 -1.51 9.08 4.54
CA PHE A 118 -1.72 10.24 5.39
C PHE A 118 -0.62 10.34 6.47
N LEU A 119 -0.31 9.23 7.15
CA LEU A 119 0.71 9.18 8.20
C LEU A 119 2.10 9.46 7.64
N VAL A 120 2.48 8.79 6.54
CA VAL A 120 3.77 9.00 5.86
C VAL A 120 3.91 10.47 5.42
N GLY A 121 2.87 11.02 4.79
CA GLY A 121 2.82 12.42 4.38
C GLY A 121 2.99 13.38 5.57
N ARG A 122 2.30 13.14 6.68
CA ARG A 122 2.42 13.93 7.92
C ARG A 122 3.80 13.88 8.55
N VAL A 123 4.44 12.71 8.57
CA VAL A 123 5.79 12.53 9.13
C VAL A 123 6.80 13.27 8.27
N LEU A 124 6.74 13.10 6.95
CA LEU A 124 7.68 13.73 6.02
C LEU A 124 7.49 15.25 5.95
N GLU A 125 6.25 15.74 6.11
CA GLU A 125 5.95 17.18 6.22
C GLU A 125 6.59 17.81 7.45
N ARG A 126 6.53 17.14 8.61
CA ARG A 126 7.13 17.62 9.86
C ARG A 126 8.66 17.52 9.89
N SER A 127 9.24 16.81 8.93
CA SER A 127 10.69 16.56 8.86
C SER A 127 11.45 17.61 8.02
N GLY A 128 10.74 18.43 7.26
CA GLY A 128 11.28 19.54 6.48
C GLY A 128 11.06 20.87 7.17
#